data_AF-A0A6P0XIJ3-F1
#
_entry.id   AF-A0A6P0XIJ3-F1
#
_cell.length_a   1.000
_cell.length_b   1.000
_cell.length_c   1.000
_cell.angle_alpha   90.00
_cell.angle_beta   90.00
_cell.angle_gamma   90.00
#
_symmetry.space_group_name_H-M   'P 1'
#
loop_
_entity.id
_entity.type
_entity.pdbx_description
1 polymer ?
#
loop_
_entity_poly.entity_id
_entity_poly.type
_entity_poly.pdbx_seq_one_letter_code
_entity_poly.pdbx_strand_id
1 'polypeptide(L)'
;ESPSAKKYGEVAEEWTIHDTEGFEGIEIGQYESIEKICELAEKIAEHGEAFACYINAFGDDDVEEHYGDFEDKYQGCYESKEEFADEWFDNCGVVDAVKNISVVGVSLDNYLDSNALVRDMEASGSFHFEKLNGKVYVFTTN
;
A
#
# COMPACT_ATOMS: atom_id res chain seq x y z
N GLU A 1 -28.40 19.48 5.09
CA GLU A 1 -28.67 20.93 4.99
C GLU A 1 -28.63 21.57 6.36
N SER A 2 -27.90 22.68 6.52
CA SER A 2 -27.95 23.45 7.78
C SER A 2 -29.35 24.04 7.99
N PRO A 3 -29.79 24.28 9.24
CA PRO A 3 -31.08 24.92 9.52
C PRO A 3 -31.26 26.29 8.83
N SER A 4 -30.15 26.97 8.57
CA SER A 4 -30.08 28.25 7.86
C SER A 4 -30.33 28.10 6.37
N ALA A 5 -29.60 27.18 5.71
CA ALA A 5 -29.76 26.89 4.28
C ALA A 5 -31.20 26.47 3.95
N LYS A 6 -31.77 25.61 4.80
CA LYS A 6 -33.15 25.13 4.67
C LYS A 6 -34.21 26.24 4.85
N LYS A 7 -33.89 27.31 5.58
CA LYS A 7 -34.80 28.41 5.89
C LYS A 7 -34.69 29.58 4.91
N TYR A 8 -33.50 29.84 4.38
CA TYR A 8 -33.21 31.03 3.56
C TYR A 8 -32.92 30.70 2.09
N GLY A 9 -32.79 29.42 1.72
CA GLY A 9 -32.44 29.01 0.36
C GLY A 9 -30.98 29.33 0.00
N GLU A 10 -30.16 29.65 1.01
CA GLU A 10 -28.72 29.86 0.85
C GLU A 10 -28.05 28.50 0.65
N VAL A 11 -27.29 28.37 -0.44
CA VAL A 11 -26.46 27.18 -0.65
C VAL A 11 -25.36 27.20 0.42
N ALA A 12 -25.04 26.04 1.00
CA ALA A 12 -23.94 25.94 1.95
C ALA A 12 -22.60 26.05 1.19
N GLU A 13 -22.17 27.28 0.91
CA GLU A 13 -20.94 27.58 0.14
C GLU A 13 -19.67 27.42 0.99
N GLU A 14 -19.79 27.40 2.32
CA GLU A 14 -18.68 27.25 3.25
C GLU A 14 -18.90 25.98 4.09
N TRP A 15 -18.07 24.98 3.86
CA TRP A 15 -17.98 23.76 4.66
C TRP A 15 -16.51 23.45 4.94
N THR A 16 -16.28 22.73 6.03
CA THR A 16 -14.94 22.25 6.39
C THR A 16 -15.06 20.91 7.11
N ILE A 17 -14.07 20.06 6.90
CA ILE A 17 -13.96 18.77 7.55
C ILE A 17 -13.24 18.97 8.88
N HIS A 18 -13.95 18.72 9.97
CA HIS A 18 -13.43 18.92 11.33
C HIS A 18 -12.83 17.66 11.93
N ASP A 19 -13.28 16.48 11.50
CA ASP A 19 -12.87 15.19 12.03
C ASP A 19 -13.10 14.09 10.98
N THR A 20 -12.25 13.08 10.97
CA THR A 20 -12.30 11.95 10.01
C THR A 20 -11.86 10.65 10.67
N GLU A 21 -12.59 9.58 10.40
CA GLU A 21 -12.28 8.22 10.86
C GLU A 21 -12.54 7.22 9.72
N GLY A 22 -11.88 6.05 9.76
CA GLY A 22 -12.11 4.97 8.79
C GLY A 22 -11.35 5.11 7.47
N PHE A 23 -10.39 6.03 7.37
CA PHE A 23 -9.54 6.22 6.18
C PHE A 23 -8.19 5.51 6.27
N GLU A 24 -8.05 4.55 7.19
CA GLU A 24 -6.87 3.68 7.32
C GLU A 24 -5.52 4.43 7.31
N GLY A 25 -5.49 5.61 7.95
CA GLY A 25 -4.29 6.44 8.08
C GLY A 25 -4.06 7.44 6.94
N ILE A 26 -4.97 7.57 5.96
CA ILE A 26 -4.97 8.69 5.02
C ILE A 26 -5.42 9.96 5.75
N GLU A 27 -4.63 11.03 5.63
CA GLU A 27 -5.01 12.36 6.13
C GLU A 27 -5.94 13.06 5.13
N ILE A 28 -7.13 13.42 5.61
CA ILE A 28 -8.11 14.16 4.80
C ILE A 28 -7.97 15.66 5.07
N GLY A 29 -7.74 16.44 4.01
CA GLY A 29 -7.62 17.89 4.11
C GLY A 29 -8.92 18.58 4.56
N GLN A 30 -8.80 19.70 5.26
CA GLN A 30 -9.95 20.47 5.79
C GLN A 30 -10.91 20.98 4.71
N TYR A 31 -10.43 21.10 3.46
CA TYR A 31 -11.17 21.57 2.30
C TYR A 31 -11.15 20.55 1.16
N GLU A 32 -10.90 19.27 1.49
CA GLU A 32 -10.84 18.20 0.50
C GLU A 32 -12.22 17.93 -0.11
N SER A 33 -12.30 17.78 -1.44
CA SER A 33 -13.59 17.66 -2.13
C SER A 33 -14.41 16.47 -1.64
N ILE A 34 -15.74 16.63 -1.58
CA ILE A 34 -16.65 15.55 -1.16
C ILE A 34 -16.53 14.37 -2.14
N GLU A 35 -16.35 14.66 -3.43
CA GLU A 35 -16.12 13.68 -4.48
C GLU A 35 -14.90 12.79 -4.17
N LYS A 36 -13.74 13.40 -3.87
CA LYS A 36 -12.52 12.67 -3.51
C LYS A 36 -12.68 11.86 -2.22
N ILE A 37 -13.40 12.39 -1.23
CA ILE A 37 -13.69 11.67 0.02
C ILE A 37 -14.56 10.43 -0.24
N CYS A 38 -15.60 10.56 -1.06
CA CYS A 38 -16.46 9.45 -1.43
C CYS A 38 -15.68 8.38 -2.19
N GLU A 39 -14.85 8.78 -3.15
CA GLU A 39 -13.99 7.86 -3.92
C GLU A 39 -13.01 7.11 -3.02
N LEU A 40 -12.29 7.83 -2.14
CA LEU A 40 -11.41 7.22 -1.16
C LEU A 40 -12.17 6.23 -0.25
N ALA A 41 -13.32 6.63 0.27
CA ALA A 41 -14.12 5.78 1.15
C ALA A 41 -14.60 4.51 0.44
N GLU A 42 -15.04 4.60 -0.81
CA GLU A 42 -15.45 3.45 -1.62
C GLU A 42 -14.28 2.48 -1.85
N LYS A 43 -13.10 2.99 -2.22
CA LYS A 43 -11.92 2.16 -2.50
C LYS A 43 -11.29 1.55 -1.25
N ILE A 44 -11.30 2.28 -0.13
CA ILE A 44 -10.90 1.72 1.16
C ILE A 44 -11.90 0.64 1.59
N ALA A 45 -13.20 0.80 1.34
CA ALA A 45 -14.17 -0.26 1.64
C ALA A 45 -13.94 -1.52 0.77
N GLU A 46 -13.43 -1.37 -0.44
CA GLU A 46 -13.14 -2.46 -1.38
C GLU A 46 -11.81 -3.17 -1.10
N HIS A 47 -10.74 -2.41 -0.85
CA HIS A 47 -9.36 -2.91 -0.81
C HIS A 47 -8.68 -2.75 0.56
N GLY A 48 -9.30 -2.03 1.49
CA GLY A 48 -8.84 -1.84 2.87
C GLY A 48 -7.51 -1.09 3.00
N GLU A 49 -6.78 -1.46 4.04
CA GLU A 49 -5.47 -0.90 4.40
C GLU A 49 -4.45 -0.92 3.24
N ALA A 50 -4.49 -1.93 2.37
CA ALA A 50 -3.57 -2.02 1.23
C ALA A 50 -3.70 -0.81 0.30
N PHE A 51 -4.92 -0.40 -0.01
CA PHE A 51 -5.16 0.76 -0.86
C PHE A 51 -4.79 2.06 -0.16
N ALA A 52 -5.07 2.19 1.14
CA ALA A 52 -4.65 3.36 1.90
C ALA A 52 -3.13 3.52 1.95
N CYS A 53 -2.39 2.42 2.16
CA CYS A 53 -0.93 2.41 2.06
C CYS A 53 -0.45 2.83 0.68
N TYR A 54 -1.10 2.35 -0.39
CA TYR A 54 -0.73 2.71 -1.76
C TYR A 54 -0.94 4.20 -2.05
N ILE A 55 -2.11 4.76 -1.70
CA ILE A 55 -2.39 6.18 -1.92
C ILE A 55 -1.46 7.07 -1.09
N ASN A 56 -1.15 6.70 0.16
CA ASN A 56 -0.19 7.47 0.95
C ASN A 56 1.23 7.45 0.37
N ALA A 57 1.61 6.37 -0.33
CA ALA A 57 2.94 6.21 -0.91
C ALA A 57 3.08 6.85 -2.30
N PHE A 58 2.04 6.76 -3.13
CA PHE A 58 2.09 7.09 -4.56
C PHE A 58 1.04 8.10 -5.01
N GLY A 59 -0.04 8.27 -4.25
CA GLY A 59 -1.15 9.14 -4.61
C GLY A 59 -0.75 10.61 -4.62
N ASP A 60 -1.14 11.32 -5.66
CA ASP A 60 -1.21 12.78 -5.70
C ASP A 60 -2.68 13.23 -5.59
N ASP A 61 -3.02 14.40 -6.14
CA ASP A 61 -4.39 14.91 -6.09
C ASP A 61 -5.39 14.13 -6.98
N ASP A 62 -4.93 13.30 -7.93
CA ASP A 62 -5.76 12.54 -8.86
C ASP A 62 -5.87 11.06 -8.47
N VAL A 63 -6.82 10.76 -7.57
CA VAL A 63 -7.06 9.40 -7.06
C VAL A 63 -7.47 8.42 -8.17
N GLU A 64 -8.14 8.90 -9.23
CA GLU A 64 -8.66 8.05 -10.30
C GLU A 64 -7.55 7.56 -11.23
N GLU A 65 -6.57 8.41 -11.55
CA GLU A 65 -5.38 8.03 -12.34
C GLU A 65 -4.56 6.95 -11.61
N HIS A 66 -4.35 7.08 -10.30
CA HIS A 66 -3.55 6.12 -9.51
C HIS A 66 -4.31 4.83 -9.20
N TYR A 67 -5.64 4.85 -9.17
CA TYR A 67 -6.46 3.68 -8.87
C TYR A 67 -6.28 2.55 -9.87
N GLY A 68 -6.24 2.87 -11.17
CA GLY A 68 -6.11 1.86 -12.23
C GLY A 68 -4.87 0.98 -12.09
N ASP A 69 -3.81 1.52 -11.50
CA ASP A 69 -2.53 0.84 -11.34
C ASP A 69 -2.42 0.04 -10.03
N PHE A 70 -3.30 0.26 -9.05
CA PHE A 70 -3.16 -0.32 -7.71
C PHE A 70 -3.12 -1.86 -7.75
N GLU A 71 -4.09 -2.48 -8.42
CA GLU A 71 -4.22 -3.94 -8.44
C GLU A 71 -3.02 -4.61 -9.13
N ASP A 72 -2.50 -3.98 -10.18
CA ASP A 72 -1.34 -4.46 -10.92
C ASP A 72 -0.03 -4.29 -10.12
N LYS A 73 0.08 -3.19 -9.36
CA LYS A 73 1.27 -2.89 -8.57
C LYS A 73 1.31 -3.63 -7.24
N TYR A 74 0.18 -4.01 -6.68
CA TYR A 74 0.11 -4.66 -5.37
C TYR A 74 0.65 -6.10 -5.41
N GLN A 75 1.69 -6.36 -4.60
CA GLN A 75 2.38 -7.66 -4.52
C GLN A 75 2.03 -8.47 -3.27
N GLY A 76 1.13 -7.96 -2.43
CA GLY A 76 0.62 -8.68 -1.26
C GLY A 76 0.94 -8.03 0.08
N CYS A 77 0.55 -8.74 1.13
CA CYS A 77 0.63 -8.32 2.53
C CYS A 77 1.27 -9.42 3.38
N TYR A 78 2.28 -9.04 4.16
CA TYR A 78 3.17 -9.95 4.87
C TYR A 78 3.40 -9.47 6.31
N GLU A 79 3.83 -10.34 7.21
CA GLU A 79 4.19 -9.98 8.58
C GLU A 79 5.54 -9.23 8.64
N SER A 80 6.41 -9.46 7.64
CA SER A 80 7.68 -8.75 7.50
C SER A 80 8.16 -8.66 6.04
N LYS A 81 9.17 -7.81 5.79
CA LYS A 81 9.76 -7.68 4.44
C LYS A 81 10.53 -8.95 4.05
N GLU A 82 11.12 -9.61 5.03
CA GLU A 82 11.86 -10.86 4.87
C GLU A 82 10.94 -12.00 4.43
N GLU A 83 9.70 -12.05 4.93
CA GLU A 83 8.71 -13.03 4.48
C GLU A 83 8.38 -12.86 2.99
N PHE A 84 8.20 -11.62 2.51
CA PHE A 84 8.06 -11.35 1.09
C PHE A 84 9.29 -11.82 0.28
N ALA A 85 10.49 -11.54 0.78
CA ALA A 85 11.72 -11.96 0.11
C ALA A 85 11.92 -13.48 0.10
N ASP A 86 11.53 -14.18 1.16
CA ASP A 86 11.52 -15.64 1.24
C ASP A 86 10.56 -16.23 0.19
N GLU A 87 9.34 -15.70 0.11
CA GLU A 87 8.37 -16.11 -0.91
C GLU A 87 8.89 -15.80 -2.33
N TRP A 88 9.52 -14.65 -2.53
CA TRP A 88 10.11 -14.28 -3.82
C TRP A 88 11.21 -15.25 -4.26
N PHE A 89 12.10 -15.65 -3.34
CA PHE A 89 13.12 -16.65 -3.62
C PHE A 89 12.52 -18.00 -4.04
N ASP A 90 11.44 -18.41 -3.38
CA ASP A 90 10.74 -19.66 -3.70
C ASP A 90 10.06 -19.57 -5.07
N ASN A 91 9.31 -18.49 -5.32
CA ASN A 91 8.63 -18.22 -6.59
C ASN A 91 9.60 -18.13 -7.77
N CYS A 92 10.83 -17.63 -7.56
CA CYS A 92 11.88 -17.61 -8.58
C CYS A 92 12.61 -18.96 -8.77
N GLY A 93 12.29 -19.98 -7.96
CA GLY A 93 12.96 -21.28 -7.98
C GLY A 93 14.40 -21.26 -7.44
N VAL A 94 14.82 -20.19 -6.77
CA VAL A 94 16.17 -20.05 -6.20
C VAL A 94 16.37 -21.06 -5.08
N VAL A 95 15.37 -21.22 -4.22
CA VAL A 95 15.39 -22.19 -3.12
C VAL A 95 15.63 -23.60 -3.64
N ASP A 96 14.89 -24.03 -4.66
CA ASP A 96 15.04 -25.34 -5.29
C ASP A 96 16.39 -25.49 -6.00
N ALA A 97 16.84 -24.47 -6.73
CA ALA A 97 18.14 -24.49 -7.39
C ALA A 97 19.28 -24.70 -6.38
N VAL A 98 19.23 -24.02 -5.24
CA VAL A 98 20.27 -24.04 -4.21
C VAL A 98 20.20 -25.30 -3.34
N LYS A 99 19.00 -25.81 -3.02
CA LYS A 99 18.82 -27.09 -2.30
C LYS A 99 19.45 -28.28 -3.03
N ASN A 100 19.47 -28.23 -4.36
CA ASN A 100 20.09 -29.27 -5.19
C ASN A 100 21.63 -29.17 -5.27
N ILE A 101 22.23 -28.13 -4.70
CA ILE A 101 23.68 -27.92 -4.67
C ILE A 101 24.15 -28.16 -3.23
N SER A 102 24.76 -29.32 -2.99
CA SER A 102 25.46 -29.58 -1.72
C SER A 102 26.97 -29.50 -1.93
N VAL A 103 27.63 -28.65 -1.15
CA VAL A 103 29.08 -28.60 -1.06
C VAL A 103 29.47 -29.27 0.25
N VAL A 104 30.08 -30.45 0.18
CA VAL A 104 30.65 -31.16 1.34
C VAL A 104 29.63 -31.32 2.49
N GLY A 105 28.37 -31.65 2.18
CA GLY A 105 27.33 -31.87 3.20
C GLY A 105 26.76 -30.61 3.85
N VAL A 106 27.12 -29.43 3.35
CA VAL A 106 26.51 -28.16 3.73
C VAL A 106 25.30 -27.90 2.83
N SER A 107 24.17 -27.53 3.44
CA SER A 107 22.97 -27.06 2.73
C SER A 107 23.12 -25.57 2.45
N LEU A 108 23.10 -25.20 1.17
CA LEU A 108 23.37 -23.83 0.74
C LEU A 108 22.16 -22.89 0.88
N ASP A 109 20.96 -23.42 1.13
CA ASP A 109 19.75 -22.63 1.40
C ASP A 109 19.90 -21.75 2.64
N ASN A 110 20.67 -22.18 3.64
CA ASN A 110 21.03 -21.37 4.81
C ASN A 110 21.87 -20.10 4.48
N TYR A 111 22.32 -19.95 3.24
CA TYR A 111 23.06 -18.78 2.77
C TYR A 111 22.20 -17.83 1.94
N LEU A 112 20.92 -18.15 1.73
CA LEU A 112 19.97 -17.17 1.19
C LEU A 112 19.71 -16.11 2.26
N ASP A 113 20.06 -14.87 1.93
CA ASP A 113 19.93 -13.73 2.82
C ASP A 113 18.80 -12.83 2.34
N SER A 114 17.61 -13.06 2.88
CA SER A 114 16.39 -12.33 2.56
C SER A 114 16.47 -10.86 2.96
N ASN A 115 17.23 -10.54 4.02
CA ASN A 115 17.49 -9.16 4.41
C ASN A 115 18.35 -8.42 3.36
N ALA A 116 19.35 -9.10 2.81
CA ALA A 116 20.15 -8.56 1.72
C ALA A 116 19.29 -8.34 0.46
N LEU A 117 18.40 -9.29 0.12
CA LEU A 117 17.50 -9.15 -1.02
C LEU A 117 16.55 -7.95 -0.86
N VAL A 118 15.89 -7.80 0.29
CA VAL A 118 15.01 -6.65 0.58
C VAL A 118 15.77 -5.35 0.40
N ARG A 119 16.98 -5.25 0.95
CA ARG A 119 17.81 -4.05 0.82
C ARG A 119 18.10 -3.70 -0.65
N ASP A 120 18.42 -4.71 -1.46
CA ASP A 120 18.71 -4.51 -2.88
C ASP A 120 17.46 -4.14 -3.67
N MET A 121 16.29 -4.70 -3.33
CA MET A 121 14.98 -4.35 -3.92
C MET A 121 14.58 -2.90 -3.62
N GLU A 122 14.79 -2.44 -2.39
CA GLU A 122 14.56 -1.04 -2.00
C GLU A 122 15.56 -0.12 -2.70
N ALA A 123 16.83 -0.51 -2.77
CA ALA A 123 17.88 0.28 -3.40
C ALA A 123 17.73 0.37 -4.93
N SER A 124 17.17 -0.64 -5.58
CA SER A 124 16.84 -0.58 -7.00
C SER A 124 15.69 0.37 -7.28
N GLY A 125 14.91 0.70 -6.24
CA GLY A 125 13.70 1.50 -6.35
C GLY A 125 12.61 0.81 -7.13
N SER A 126 12.64 -0.52 -7.27
CA SER A 126 11.63 -1.32 -8.01
C SER A 126 10.47 -1.78 -7.13
N PHE A 127 10.68 -1.74 -5.81
CA PHE A 127 9.69 -2.12 -4.81
C PHE A 127 9.58 -1.02 -3.75
N HIS A 128 8.36 -0.79 -3.28
CA HIS A 128 8.04 0.01 -2.11
C HIS A 128 7.41 -0.89 -1.04
N PHE A 129 7.78 -0.67 0.20
CA PHE A 129 7.30 -1.43 1.35
C PHE A 129 6.70 -0.48 2.39
N GLU A 130 5.40 -0.54 2.59
CA GLU A 130 4.68 0.29 3.55
C GLU A 130 4.28 -0.54 4.78
N LYS A 131 4.45 0.01 5.99
CA LYS A 131 4.11 -0.70 7.23
C LYS A 131 2.91 -0.07 7.90
N LEU A 132 1.83 -0.83 8.06
CA LEU A 132 0.61 -0.40 8.73
C LEU A 132 0.06 -1.54 9.60
N ASN A 133 -0.38 -1.21 10.82
CA ASN A 133 -0.99 -2.14 11.77
C ASN A 133 -0.23 -3.46 12.00
N GLY A 134 1.11 -3.40 11.93
CA GLY A 134 2.00 -4.54 12.17
C GLY A 134 2.31 -5.36 10.92
N LYS A 135 1.65 -5.10 9.80
CA LYS A 135 1.88 -5.78 8.52
C LYS A 135 2.67 -4.91 7.55
N VAL A 136 3.24 -5.55 6.54
CA VAL A 136 3.99 -4.95 5.44
C VAL A 136 3.20 -5.14 4.15
N TYR A 137 2.85 -4.05 3.50
CA TYR A 137 2.22 -4.00 2.19
C TYR A 137 3.28 -3.72 1.14
N VAL A 138 3.30 -4.52 0.07
CA VAL A 138 4.36 -4.49 -0.94
C VAL A 138 3.80 -4.03 -2.28
N PHE A 139 4.47 -3.10 -2.93
CA PHE A 139 4.08 -2.54 -4.21
C PHE A 139 5.27 -2.50 -5.16
N THR A 140 5.05 -2.72 -6.46
CA THR A 140 6.02 -2.36 -7.49
C THR A 140 5.89 -0.89 -7.86
N THR A 141 7.00 -0.27 -8.25
CA THR A 141 7.10 1.18 -8.53
C THR A 141 7.24 1.51 -10.03
N ASN A 142 7.33 0.49 -10.89
CA ASN A 142 7.54 0.63 -12.34
C ASN A 142 6.25 0.91 -13.10
#